data_AF-A0A7C1D6I0-F1
#
_entry.id   AF-A0A7C1D6I0-F1
#
_cell.length_a   1.000
_cell.length_b   1.000
_cell.length_c   1.000
_cell.angle_alpha   90.00
_cell.angle_beta   90.00
_cell.angle_gamma   90.00
#
_symmetry.space_group_name_H-M   'P 1'
#
loop_
_entity.id
_entity.type
_entity.pdbx_description
1 polymer ?
#
loop_
_entity_poly.entity_id
_entity_poly.type
_entity_poly.pdbx_seq_one_letter_code
_entity_poly.pdbx_strand_id
1 'polypeptide(L)'
;MEHNLITVKEIIKKGWQTYLDNFSKFLYPIIISLIPYILIFIVQYFNLPTADFLVIILTALGIVINFWVIIVFIELIDKIYKNQPIENTKIYESAFRKIPSYFIVALLAGLITVIGFILLIIPGIIFAVWYAFAVYINVLEDKNNKGWQALKNSKELVVGRWGKTFWRLVLPASLVYLIATIVIIALIFLITGGQVDLFAYEQNLIYNLITSIFFTILSPLFVTFILLLYHSLKQTKQAQGKETEN
;
A
#
# COMPACT_ATOMS: atom_id res chain seq x y z
N MET A 1 -28.05 4.18 11.37
CA MET A 1 -26.98 3.20 11.59
C MET A 1 -26.04 3.82 12.59
N GLU A 2 -25.91 3.27 13.80
CA GLU A 2 -24.92 3.76 14.77
C GLU A 2 -23.57 3.94 14.06
N HIS A 3 -22.98 5.13 14.19
CA HIS A 3 -21.73 5.50 13.52
C HIS A 3 -20.53 4.81 14.18
N ASN A 4 -20.57 3.48 14.26
CA ASN A 4 -19.51 2.65 14.79
C ASN A 4 -18.41 2.47 13.75
N LEU A 5 -17.17 2.55 14.20
CA LEU A 5 -15.99 2.35 13.36
C LEU A 5 -15.97 0.92 12.81
N ILE A 6 -15.76 0.79 11.49
CA ILE A 6 -15.74 -0.49 10.76
C ILE A 6 -14.90 -1.54 11.50
N THR A 7 -15.43 -2.74 11.65
CA THR A 7 -14.76 -3.83 12.38
C THR A 7 -13.68 -4.50 11.51
N VAL A 8 -12.71 -5.18 12.15
CA VAL A 8 -11.67 -5.96 11.45
C VAL A 8 -12.27 -6.98 10.50
N LYS A 9 -13.31 -7.70 10.95
CA LYS A 9 -14.04 -8.68 10.13
C LYS A 9 -14.67 -8.04 8.89
N GLU A 10 -15.25 -6.85 9.03
CA GLU A 10 -15.83 -6.12 7.90
C GLU A 10 -14.77 -5.60 6.95
N ILE A 11 -13.61 -5.13 7.43
CA ILE A 11 -12.48 -4.72 6.58
C ILE A 11 -12.04 -5.90 5.72
N ILE A 12 -11.82 -7.07 6.33
CA ILE A 12 -11.40 -8.29 5.62
C ILE A 12 -12.48 -8.69 4.61
N LYS A 13 -13.74 -8.83 5.06
CA LYS A 13 -14.85 -9.28 4.19
C LYS A 13 -15.08 -8.33 3.01
N LYS A 14 -15.25 -7.04 3.28
CA LYS A 14 -15.51 -6.02 2.24
C LYS A 14 -14.28 -5.84 1.35
N GLY A 15 -13.08 -5.87 1.91
CA GLY A 15 -11.85 -5.73 1.14
C GLY A 15 -11.65 -6.88 0.15
N TRP A 16 -11.87 -8.13 0.57
CA TRP A 16 -11.85 -9.29 -0.33
C TRP A 16 -12.95 -9.21 -1.38
N GLN A 17 -14.17 -8.83 -1.00
CA GLN A 17 -15.27 -8.65 -1.94
C GLN A 17 -14.93 -7.60 -3.01
N THR A 18 -14.51 -6.40 -2.59
CA THR A 18 -14.09 -5.33 -3.51
C THR A 18 -12.94 -5.78 -4.40
N TYR A 19 -11.97 -6.50 -3.86
CA TYR A 19 -10.82 -7.03 -4.62
C TYR A 19 -11.26 -8.02 -5.71
N LEU A 20 -12.06 -9.03 -5.34
CA LEU A 20 -12.49 -10.10 -6.25
C LEU A 20 -13.47 -9.57 -7.32
N ASP A 21 -14.47 -8.78 -6.91
CA ASP A 21 -15.50 -8.24 -7.82
C ASP A 21 -14.92 -7.29 -8.86
N ASN A 22 -13.73 -6.73 -8.61
CA ASN A 22 -13.10 -5.71 -9.45
C ASN A 22 -11.70 -6.10 -9.94
N PHE A 23 -11.29 -7.36 -9.80
CA PHE A 23 -9.92 -7.79 -10.06
C PHE A 23 -9.40 -7.40 -11.46
N SER A 24 -10.27 -7.50 -12.48
CA SER A 24 -9.96 -7.11 -13.85
C SER A 24 -9.53 -5.65 -14.00
N LYS A 25 -10.04 -4.75 -13.16
CA LYS A 25 -9.69 -3.32 -13.16
C LYS A 25 -8.28 -3.07 -12.61
N PHE A 26 -7.75 -4.00 -11.81
CA PHE A 26 -6.41 -3.90 -11.24
C PHE A 26 -5.33 -4.53 -12.13
N LEU A 27 -5.69 -5.32 -13.14
CA LEU A 27 -4.73 -6.05 -13.97
C LEU A 27 -3.72 -5.14 -14.68
N TYR A 28 -4.18 -4.04 -15.28
CA TYR A 28 -3.29 -3.13 -16.00
C TYR A 28 -2.18 -2.53 -15.11
N PRO A 29 -2.49 -1.87 -13.97
CA PRO A 29 -1.44 -1.37 -13.08
C PRO A 29 -0.59 -2.50 -12.48
N ILE A 30 -1.16 -3.68 -12.19
CA ILE A 30 -0.41 -4.86 -11.73
C ILE A 30 0.66 -5.25 -12.76
N ILE A 31 0.28 -5.42 -14.03
CA ILE A 31 1.20 -5.82 -15.09
C ILE A 31 2.32 -4.80 -15.24
N ILE A 32 2.00 -3.50 -15.22
CA ILE A 32 3.01 -2.43 -15.30
C ILE A 32 3.99 -2.50 -14.13
N SER A 33 3.52 -2.71 -12.90
CA SER A 33 4.41 -2.85 -11.73
C SER A 33 5.31 -4.07 -11.79
N LEU A 34 4.96 -5.11 -12.56
CA LEU A 34 5.76 -6.32 -12.70
C LEU A 34 6.94 -6.16 -13.67
N ILE A 35 6.88 -5.22 -14.62
CA ILE A 35 7.91 -5.05 -15.66
C ILE A 35 9.30 -4.84 -15.05
N PRO A 36 9.53 -3.92 -14.09
CA PRO A 36 10.86 -3.72 -13.50
C PRO A 36 11.38 -4.98 -12.79
N TYR A 37 10.53 -5.70 -12.06
CA TYR A 37 10.95 -6.91 -11.35
C TYR A 37 11.37 -8.02 -12.32
N ILE A 38 10.63 -8.19 -13.43
CA ILE A 38 10.96 -9.17 -14.47
C ILE A 38 12.27 -8.79 -15.18
N LEU A 39 12.45 -7.50 -15.52
CA LEU A 39 13.68 -7.04 -16.17
C LEU A 39 14.90 -7.18 -15.25
N ILE A 40 14.77 -6.85 -13.96
CA ILE A 40 15.84 -7.04 -12.98
C ILE A 40 16.19 -8.52 -12.87
N PHE A 41 15.19 -9.40 -12.77
CA PHE A 41 15.40 -10.85 -12.74
C PHE A 41 16.18 -11.33 -13.97
N ILE A 42 15.78 -10.91 -15.18
CA ILE A 42 16.48 -11.28 -16.43
C ILE A 42 17.94 -10.79 -16.41
N VAL A 43 18.18 -9.52 -16.07
CA VAL A 43 19.52 -8.94 -16.03
C VAL A 43 20.43 -9.70 -15.06
N GLN A 44 19.92 -10.02 -13.87
CA GLN A 44 20.67 -10.69 -12.81
C GLN A 44 20.87 -12.19 -13.09
N TYR A 45 19.87 -12.86 -13.63
CA TYR A 45 19.90 -14.30 -13.92
C TYR A 45 20.87 -14.63 -15.06
N PHE A 46 20.89 -13.81 -16.11
CA PHE A 46 21.80 -14.01 -17.25
C PHE A 46 23.18 -13.35 -17.05
N ASN A 47 23.43 -12.74 -15.89
CA ASN A 47 24.68 -12.04 -15.56
C ASN A 47 25.16 -11.11 -16.69
N LEU A 48 24.25 -10.26 -17.19
CA LEU A 48 24.54 -9.41 -18.36
C LEU A 48 25.69 -8.44 -18.06
N PRO A 49 26.55 -8.11 -19.06
CA PRO A 49 27.54 -7.04 -18.90
C PRO A 49 26.83 -5.75 -18.47
N THR A 50 27.40 -5.02 -17.49
CA THR A 50 26.79 -3.82 -16.87
C THR A 50 25.54 -4.07 -16.01
N ALA A 51 25.30 -5.31 -15.56
CA ALA A 51 24.15 -5.68 -14.73
C ALA A 51 23.92 -4.72 -13.54
N ASP A 52 24.96 -4.38 -12.78
CA ASP A 52 24.79 -3.52 -11.59
C ASP A 52 24.23 -2.14 -11.93
N PHE A 53 24.75 -1.50 -12.97
CA PHE A 53 24.29 -0.19 -13.40
C PHE A 53 22.86 -0.24 -13.94
N LEU A 54 22.53 -1.26 -14.74
CA LEU A 54 21.17 -1.46 -15.26
C LEU A 54 20.18 -1.76 -14.14
N VAL A 55 20.56 -2.57 -13.15
CA VAL A 55 19.71 -2.88 -11.98
C VAL A 55 19.40 -1.62 -11.18
N ILE A 56 20.38 -0.73 -10.99
CA ILE A 56 20.14 0.56 -10.31
C ILE A 56 19.10 1.40 -11.07
N ILE A 57 19.24 1.50 -12.39
CA ILE A 57 18.28 2.25 -13.24
C ILE A 57 16.89 1.62 -13.16
N LEU A 58 16.79 0.29 -13.33
CA LEU A 58 15.52 -0.42 -13.28
C LEU A 58 14.86 -0.32 -11.89
N THR A 59 15.66 -0.31 -10.83
CA THR A 59 15.18 -0.10 -9.45
C THR A 59 14.62 1.31 -9.29
N ALA A 60 15.32 2.33 -9.76
CA ALA A 60 14.84 3.72 -9.72
C ALA A 60 13.53 3.90 -10.50
N LEU A 61 13.45 3.33 -11.71
CA LEU A 61 12.22 3.30 -12.51
C LEU A 61 11.10 2.53 -11.80
N GLY A 62 11.43 1.40 -11.18
CA GLY A 62 10.50 0.61 -10.39
C GLY A 62 9.89 1.39 -9.24
N ILE A 63 10.67 2.20 -8.52
CA ILE A 63 10.15 3.06 -7.44
C ILE A 63 9.12 4.05 -7.97
N VAL A 64 9.42 4.73 -9.09
CA VAL A 64 8.50 5.71 -9.70
C VAL A 64 7.20 5.03 -10.17
N ILE A 65 7.33 3.85 -10.80
CA ILE A 65 6.18 3.05 -11.23
C ILE A 65 5.33 2.61 -10.02
N ASN A 66 5.95 2.17 -8.92
CA ASN A 66 5.23 1.77 -7.72
C ASN A 66 4.48 2.95 -7.09
N PHE A 67 5.06 4.16 -7.07
CA PHE A 67 4.32 5.35 -6.62
C PHE A 67 3.10 5.61 -7.50
N TRP A 68 3.27 5.55 -8.83
CA TRP A 68 2.16 5.71 -9.76
C TRP A 68 1.06 4.66 -9.51
N VAL A 69 1.43 3.38 -9.38
CA VAL A 69 0.49 2.27 -9.13
C VAL A 69 -0.28 2.45 -7.81
N ILE A 70 0.39 2.85 -6.72
CA ILE A 70 -0.28 3.08 -5.43
C ILE A 70 -1.30 4.22 -5.57
N ILE A 71 -0.96 5.32 -6.26
CA ILE A 71 -1.88 6.44 -6.47
C ILE A 71 -3.09 5.99 -7.32
N VAL A 72 -2.85 5.22 -8.38
CA VAL A 72 -3.91 4.62 -9.22
C VAL A 72 -4.84 3.77 -8.36
N PHE A 73 -4.32 2.90 -7.50
CA PHE A 73 -5.15 2.07 -6.63
C PHE A 73 -5.97 2.92 -5.66
N ILE A 74 -5.37 3.93 -5.02
CA ILE A 74 -6.10 4.81 -4.11
C ILE A 74 -7.29 5.48 -4.82
N GLU A 75 -7.07 6.07 -6.00
CA GLU A 75 -8.16 6.73 -6.77
C GLU A 75 -9.19 5.74 -7.31
N LEU A 76 -8.75 4.61 -7.85
CA LEU A 76 -9.63 3.61 -8.43
C LEU A 76 -10.54 2.98 -7.36
N ILE A 77 -9.97 2.61 -6.21
CA ILE A 77 -10.73 1.99 -5.11
C ILE A 77 -11.66 3.03 -4.46
N ASP A 78 -11.24 4.29 -4.32
CA ASP A 78 -12.12 5.38 -3.84
C ASP A 78 -13.34 5.57 -4.76
N LYS A 79 -13.15 5.54 -6.08
CA LYS A 79 -14.26 5.59 -7.05
C LYS A 79 -15.17 4.36 -6.96
N ILE A 80 -14.59 3.16 -6.81
CA ILE A 80 -15.37 1.93 -6.60
C ILE A 80 -16.20 2.04 -5.32
N TYR A 81 -15.59 2.47 -4.21
CA TYR A 81 -16.26 2.65 -2.92
C TYR A 81 -17.42 3.64 -3.00
N LYS A 82 -17.26 4.72 -3.79
CA LYS A 82 -18.28 5.75 -4.00
C LYS A 82 -19.29 5.42 -5.12
N ASN A 83 -19.19 4.25 -5.76
CA ASN A 83 -19.98 3.90 -6.94
C ASN A 83 -19.93 4.96 -8.06
N GLN A 84 -18.76 5.57 -8.27
CA GLN A 84 -18.55 6.59 -9.30
C GLN A 84 -18.09 5.97 -10.62
N PRO A 85 -18.38 6.63 -11.77
CA PRO A 85 -17.89 6.17 -13.07
C PRO A 85 -16.37 6.16 -13.11
N ILE A 86 -15.83 5.08 -13.67
CA ILE A 86 -14.39 4.84 -13.76
C ILE A 86 -13.92 5.18 -15.17
N GLU A 87 -13.13 6.24 -15.27
CA GLU A 87 -12.43 6.62 -16.48
C GLU A 87 -10.92 6.41 -16.27
N ASN A 88 -10.42 5.25 -16.72
CA ASN A 88 -9.04 4.82 -16.47
C ASN A 88 -8.00 5.85 -16.91
N THR A 89 -8.15 6.42 -18.11
CA THR A 89 -7.21 7.42 -18.64
C THR A 89 -7.07 8.63 -17.72
N LYS A 90 -8.18 9.16 -17.18
CA LYS A 90 -8.15 10.28 -16.24
C LYS A 90 -7.47 9.92 -14.93
N ILE A 91 -7.68 8.70 -14.42
CA ILE A 91 -7.04 8.21 -13.20
C ILE A 91 -5.52 8.09 -13.42
N TYR A 92 -5.10 7.52 -14.55
CA TYR A 92 -3.69 7.32 -14.87
C TYR A 92 -2.94 8.64 -15.05
N GLU A 93 -3.54 9.61 -15.74
CA GLU A 93 -2.99 10.95 -15.87
C GLU A 93 -2.94 11.69 -14.53
N SER A 94 -4.00 11.60 -13.72
CA SER A 94 -4.04 12.18 -12.37
C SER A 94 -2.93 11.60 -11.50
N ALA A 95 -2.73 10.28 -11.56
CA ALA A 95 -1.69 9.60 -10.80
C ALA A 95 -0.29 10.12 -11.12
N PHE A 96 0.07 10.27 -12.41
CA PHE A 96 1.37 10.84 -12.80
C PHE A 96 1.56 12.26 -12.25
N ARG A 97 0.53 13.12 -12.33
CA ARG A 97 0.60 14.50 -11.83
C ARG A 97 0.75 14.55 -10.30
N LYS A 98 0.28 13.53 -9.58
CA LYS A 98 0.32 13.46 -8.11
C LYS A 98 1.61 12.85 -7.56
N ILE A 99 2.46 12.23 -8.39
CA ILE A 99 3.73 11.60 -7.94
C ILE A 99 4.59 12.55 -7.09
N PRO A 100 4.87 13.81 -7.49
CA PRO A 100 5.74 14.67 -6.69
C PRO A 100 5.16 14.98 -5.30
N SER A 101 3.84 15.23 -5.24
CA SER A 101 3.15 15.52 -3.98
C SER A 101 3.11 14.28 -3.07
N TYR A 102 2.79 13.12 -3.66
CA TYR A 102 2.82 11.83 -2.97
C TYR A 102 4.20 11.54 -2.40
N PHE A 103 5.26 11.72 -3.20
CA PHE A 103 6.64 11.49 -2.78
C PHE A 103 7.02 12.35 -1.57
N ILE A 104 6.72 13.66 -1.60
CA ILE A 104 7.03 14.56 -0.47
C ILE A 104 6.30 14.10 0.80
N VAL A 105 5.01 13.74 0.71
CA VAL A 105 4.23 13.28 1.86
C VAL A 105 4.76 11.95 2.40
N ALA A 106 5.04 10.99 1.51
CA ALA A 106 5.60 9.68 1.87
C ALA A 106 6.99 9.83 2.51
N LEU A 107 7.84 10.72 1.97
CA LEU A 107 9.17 11.00 2.50
C LEU A 107 9.10 11.61 3.89
N LEU A 108 8.26 12.63 4.10
CA LEU A 108 8.09 13.26 5.42
C LEU A 108 7.57 12.26 6.46
N ALA A 109 6.54 11.49 6.11
CA ALA A 109 5.98 10.46 6.99
C ALA A 109 7.02 9.37 7.31
N GLY A 110 7.77 8.93 6.30
CA GLY A 110 8.82 7.93 6.43
C GLY A 110 9.95 8.40 7.35
N LEU A 111 10.49 9.61 7.12
CA LEU A 111 11.56 10.18 7.95
C LEU A 111 11.15 10.31 9.41
N ILE A 112 9.96 10.84 9.70
CA ILE A 112 9.47 10.98 11.09
C ILE A 112 9.32 9.60 11.73
N THR A 113 8.79 8.62 10.99
CA THR A 113 8.61 7.25 11.48
C THR A 113 9.96 6.58 11.77
N VAL A 114 10.95 6.71 10.88
CA VAL A 114 12.31 6.19 11.06
C VAL A 114 13.00 6.85 12.26
N ILE A 115 12.91 8.18 12.39
CA ILE A 115 13.43 8.89 13.58
C ILE A 115 12.75 8.38 14.85
N GLY A 116 11.44 8.13 14.81
CA GLY A 116 10.71 7.51 15.90
C GLY A 116 11.31 6.17 16.32
N PHE A 117 11.58 5.27 15.35
CA PHE A 117 12.21 3.97 15.60
C PHE A 117 13.67 4.05 16.06
N ILE A 118 14.44 5.03 15.58
CA ILE A 118 15.82 5.28 16.04
C ILE A 118 15.81 5.67 17.53
N LEU A 119 14.84 6.49 17.95
CA LEU A 119 14.70 6.85 19.36
C LEU A 119 14.28 5.64 20.19
N LEU A 120 13.16 5.01 19.86
CA LEU A 120 12.60 3.82 20.54
C LEU A 120 11.55 3.11 19.65
N ILE A 121 11.30 1.82 19.89
CA ILE A 121 10.28 1.06 19.13
C ILE A 121 8.87 1.65 19.29
N ILE A 122 8.48 2.01 20.52
CA ILE A 122 7.10 2.48 20.82
C ILE A 122 6.78 3.81 20.10
N PRO A 123 7.61 4.86 20.18
CA PRO A 123 7.42 6.09 19.39
C PRO A 123 7.33 5.85 17.88
N GLY A 124 8.17 4.97 17.33
CA GLY A 124 8.11 4.60 15.91
C GLY A 124 6.74 4.05 15.50
N ILE A 125 6.17 3.13 16.29
CA ILE A 125 4.84 2.58 16.05
C ILE A 125 3.75 3.68 16.19
N ILE A 126 3.88 4.58 17.17
CA ILE A 126 2.92 5.68 17.35
C ILE A 126 2.88 6.56 16.09
N PHE A 127 4.04 6.97 15.58
CA PHE A 127 4.14 7.82 14.39
C PHE A 127 3.66 7.11 13.13
N ALA A 128 4.00 5.82 12.95
CA ALA A 128 3.52 5.03 11.82
C ALA A 128 1.99 5.03 11.73
N VAL A 129 1.29 4.85 12.87
CA VAL A 129 -0.17 4.85 12.91
C VAL A 129 -0.76 6.25 12.71
N TRP A 130 -0.13 7.30 13.25
CA TRP A 130 -0.58 8.68 13.01
C TRP A 130 -0.49 9.09 11.54
N TYR A 131 0.52 8.63 10.81
CA TYR A 131 0.77 9.05 9.43
C TYR A 131 0.34 8.03 8.37
N ALA A 132 -0.25 6.90 8.77
CA ALA A 132 -0.75 5.85 7.86
C ALA A 132 -1.73 6.35 6.80
N PHE A 133 -2.48 7.42 7.07
CA PHE A 133 -3.47 8.00 6.17
C PHE A 133 -2.99 9.25 5.42
N ALA A 134 -1.76 9.71 5.67
CA ALA A 134 -1.27 10.97 5.10
C ALA A 134 -1.26 10.95 3.56
N VAL A 135 -0.80 9.84 2.96
CA VAL A 135 -0.80 9.69 1.50
C VAL A 135 -2.22 9.58 0.91
N TYR A 136 -3.15 8.95 1.63
CA TYR A 136 -4.55 8.85 1.22
C TYR A 136 -5.24 10.21 1.23
N ILE A 137 -5.00 11.01 2.28
CA ILE A 137 -5.46 12.39 2.38
C ILE A 137 -4.87 13.22 1.24
N ASN A 138 -3.56 13.14 0.98
CA ASN A 138 -2.92 13.89 -0.12
C ASN A 138 -3.44 13.49 -1.52
N VAL A 139 -3.75 12.22 -1.74
CA VAL A 139 -4.24 11.75 -3.05
C VAL A 139 -5.71 12.09 -3.25
N LEU A 140 -6.55 11.91 -2.23
CA LEU A 140 -8.01 11.99 -2.35
C LEU A 140 -8.58 13.37 -2.04
N GLU A 141 -7.86 14.19 -1.29
CA GLU A 141 -8.32 15.50 -0.87
C GLU A 141 -7.55 16.62 -1.59
N ASP A 142 -8.18 17.80 -1.65
CA ASP A 142 -7.81 18.97 -2.45
C ASP A 142 -6.31 19.38 -2.48
N LYS A 143 -5.99 20.29 -3.40
CA LYS A 143 -4.66 20.87 -3.63
C LYS A 143 -3.94 21.42 -2.38
N ASN A 144 -4.64 21.65 -1.27
CA ASN A 144 -4.08 22.18 -0.02
C ASN A 144 -3.53 21.10 0.92
N ASN A 145 -3.84 19.82 0.69
CA ASN A 145 -3.39 18.71 1.53
C ASN A 145 -2.06 18.12 1.06
N LYS A 146 -1.04 18.98 0.95
CA LYS A 146 0.31 18.60 0.51
C LYS A 146 1.32 18.71 1.66
N GLY A 147 2.39 17.91 1.56
CA GLY A 147 3.50 17.93 2.52
C GLY A 147 3.02 17.81 3.97
N TRP A 148 3.40 18.78 4.80
CA TRP A 148 3.10 18.74 6.24
C TRP A 148 1.59 18.77 6.55
N GLN A 149 0.78 19.48 5.76
CA GLN A 149 -0.66 19.58 6.01
C GLN A 149 -1.34 18.20 5.93
N ALA A 150 -0.90 17.34 5.01
CA ALA A 150 -1.40 15.97 4.91
C ALA A 150 -1.08 15.15 6.18
N LEU A 151 0.12 15.31 6.74
CA LEU A 151 0.54 14.65 7.97
C LEU A 151 -0.26 15.16 9.18
N LYS A 152 -0.51 16.48 9.25
CA LYS A 152 -1.35 17.09 10.29
C LYS A 152 -2.74 16.47 10.29
N ASN A 153 -3.40 16.47 9.14
CA ASN A 153 -4.75 15.97 8.99
C ASN A 153 -4.81 14.45 9.26
N SER A 154 -3.79 13.69 8.85
CA SER A 154 -3.69 12.27 9.18
C SER A 154 -3.61 12.04 10.69
N LYS A 155 -2.74 12.78 11.38
CA LYS A 155 -2.63 12.70 12.84
C LYS A 155 -3.95 13.06 13.51
N GLU A 156 -4.58 14.17 13.11
CA GLU A 156 -5.87 14.61 13.66
C GLU A 156 -6.99 13.59 13.41
N LEU A 157 -6.93 12.80 12.33
CA LEU A 157 -7.90 11.74 12.07
C LEU A 157 -7.77 10.57 13.06
N VAL A 158 -6.57 10.37 13.62
CA VAL A 158 -6.22 9.22 14.46
C VAL A 158 -6.17 9.55 15.96
N VAL A 159 -5.87 10.80 16.32
CA VAL A 159 -5.82 11.27 17.72
C VAL A 159 -7.13 10.97 18.44
N GLY A 160 -7.04 10.47 19.69
CA GLY A 160 -8.19 10.02 20.48
C GLY A 160 -8.73 8.63 20.10
N ARG A 161 -8.27 8.03 18.99
CA ARG A 161 -8.72 6.73 18.48
C ARG A 161 -7.58 5.78 18.09
N TRP A 162 -6.36 6.12 18.50
CA TRP A 162 -5.12 5.45 18.07
C TRP A 162 -5.16 3.92 18.20
N GLY A 163 -5.52 3.40 19.38
CA GLY A 163 -5.55 1.94 19.61
C GLY A 163 -6.57 1.22 18.73
N LYS A 164 -7.75 1.83 18.52
CA LYS A 164 -8.78 1.29 17.63
C LYS A 164 -8.31 1.27 16.18
N THR A 165 -7.57 2.31 15.77
CA THR A 165 -6.96 2.42 14.44
C THR A 165 -5.83 1.41 14.22
N PHE A 166 -4.92 1.27 15.18
CA PHE A 166 -3.78 0.36 15.11
C PHE A 166 -4.21 -1.08 14.80
N TRP A 167 -5.13 -1.65 15.58
CA TRP A 167 -5.57 -3.04 15.36
C TRP A 167 -6.30 -3.23 14.03
N ARG A 168 -6.99 -2.20 13.53
CA ARG A 168 -7.69 -2.24 12.23
C ARG A 168 -6.76 -2.05 11.04
N LEU A 169 -5.59 -1.44 11.24
CA LEU A 169 -4.51 -1.41 10.24
C LEU A 169 -3.76 -2.74 10.22
N VAL A 170 -3.35 -3.23 11.39
CA VAL A 170 -2.42 -4.35 11.50
C VAL A 170 -3.10 -5.69 11.21
N LEU A 171 -4.23 -6.00 11.86
CA LEU A 171 -4.78 -7.37 11.83
C LEU A 171 -5.20 -7.85 10.42
N PRO A 172 -5.93 -7.07 9.60
CA PRO A 172 -6.27 -7.51 8.24
C PRO A 172 -5.02 -7.74 7.38
N ALA A 173 -4.06 -6.81 7.44
CA ALA A 173 -2.86 -6.87 6.63
C ALA A 173 -1.94 -8.02 7.08
N SER A 174 -1.74 -8.21 8.39
CA SER A 174 -0.89 -9.27 8.93
C SER A 174 -1.45 -10.66 8.62
N LEU A 175 -2.78 -10.84 8.65
CA LEU A 175 -3.41 -12.10 8.29
C LEU A 175 -3.15 -12.47 6.82
N VAL A 176 -3.38 -11.53 5.90
CA VAL A 176 -3.13 -11.75 4.46
C VAL A 176 -1.64 -11.98 4.21
N TYR A 177 -0.77 -11.19 4.84
CA TYR A 177 0.68 -11.34 4.71
C TYR A 177 1.16 -12.71 5.20
N LEU A 178 0.65 -13.20 6.33
CA LEU A 178 0.98 -14.52 6.88
C LEU A 178 0.56 -15.63 5.92
N ILE A 179 -0.68 -15.61 5.43
CA ILE A 179 -1.19 -16.61 4.48
C ILE A 179 -0.38 -16.57 3.18
N ALA A 180 -0.11 -15.38 2.66
CA ALA A 180 0.71 -15.19 1.47
C ALA A 180 2.12 -15.79 1.65
N THR A 181 2.75 -15.53 2.78
CA THR A 181 4.10 -16.04 3.09
C THR A 181 4.10 -17.57 3.18
N ILE A 182 3.11 -18.17 3.83
CA ILE A 182 2.97 -19.64 3.89
C ILE A 182 2.82 -20.24 2.49
N VAL A 183 1.97 -19.66 1.65
CA VAL A 183 1.77 -20.10 0.26
C VAL A 183 3.06 -19.99 -0.54
N ILE A 184 3.76 -18.85 -0.44
CA ILE A 184 5.03 -18.63 -1.13
C ILE A 184 6.08 -19.67 -0.69
N ILE A 185 6.26 -19.87 0.62
CA ILE A 185 7.19 -20.88 1.16
C ILE A 185 6.85 -22.28 0.64
N ALA A 186 5.57 -22.66 0.64
CA ALA A 186 5.13 -23.95 0.12
C ALA A 186 5.42 -24.11 -1.38
N LEU A 187 5.19 -23.07 -2.18
CA LEU A 187 5.51 -23.07 -3.61
C LEU A 187 7.01 -23.21 -3.87
N ILE A 188 7.85 -22.48 -3.12
CA ILE A 188 9.30 -22.58 -3.24
C ILE A 188 9.79 -23.97 -2.84
N PHE A 189 9.28 -24.51 -1.73
CA PHE A 189 9.62 -25.87 -1.29
C PHE A 189 9.26 -26.91 -2.36
N LEU A 190 8.10 -26.77 -3.01
CA LEU A 190 7.66 -27.65 -4.09
C LEU A 190 8.58 -27.56 -5.32
N ILE A 191 8.94 -26.34 -5.74
CA ILE A 191 9.79 -26.11 -6.93
C ILE A 191 11.23 -26.60 -6.70
N THR A 192 11.75 -26.46 -5.49
CA THR A 192 13.13 -26.81 -5.12
C THR A 192 13.29 -28.27 -4.66
N GLY A 193 12.21 -29.05 -4.59
CA GLY A 193 12.27 -30.40 -4.03
C GLY A 193 12.68 -30.43 -2.54
N GLY A 194 12.39 -29.35 -1.82
CA GLY A 194 12.75 -29.16 -0.41
C GLY A 194 14.19 -28.73 -0.15
N GLN A 195 15.00 -28.51 -1.18
CA GLN A 195 16.37 -28.02 -1.06
C GLN A 195 16.42 -26.50 -1.18
N VAL A 196 16.02 -25.82 -0.10
CA VAL A 196 16.05 -24.35 -0.02
C VAL A 196 17.37 -23.88 0.57
N ASP A 197 18.20 -23.25 -0.25
CA ASP A 197 19.39 -22.52 0.17
C ASP A 197 19.18 -21.02 -0.11
N LEU A 198 18.91 -20.26 0.95
CA LEU A 198 18.68 -18.81 0.86
C LEU A 198 19.94 -18.02 0.51
N PHE A 199 21.13 -18.63 0.67
CA PHE A 199 22.41 -18.03 0.31
C PHE A 199 22.83 -18.37 -1.12
N ALA A 200 22.21 -19.37 -1.75
CA ALA A 200 22.41 -19.65 -3.16
C ALA A 200 21.80 -18.53 -4.00
N TYR A 201 22.66 -17.84 -4.77
CA TYR A 201 22.29 -16.65 -5.54
C TYR A 201 21.09 -16.90 -6.49
N GLU A 202 21.11 -17.98 -7.27
CA GLU A 202 20.03 -18.29 -8.23
C GLU A 202 18.70 -18.58 -7.52
N GLN A 203 18.73 -19.33 -6.41
CA GLN A 203 17.52 -19.59 -5.62
C GLN A 203 16.96 -18.31 -5.01
N ASN A 204 17.83 -17.41 -4.57
CA ASN A 204 17.44 -16.09 -4.05
C ASN A 204 16.75 -15.22 -5.11
N LEU A 205 17.25 -15.23 -6.37
CA LEU A 205 16.60 -14.51 -7.47
C LEU A 205 15.19 -15.02 -7.75
N ILE A 206 15.01 -16.35 -7.80
CA ILE A 206 13.70 -16.97 -7.99
C ILE A 206 12.76 -16.65 -6.82
N TYR A 207 13.26 -16.71 -5.59
CA TYR A 207 12.53 -16.32 -4.38
C TYR A 207 12.02 -14.87 -4.46
N ASN A 208 12.91 -13.94 -4.83
CA ASN A 208 12.56 -12.52 -4.96
C ASN A 208 11.52 -12.29 -6.06
N LEU A 209 11.64 -12.98 -7.20
CA LEU A 209 10.66 -12.85 -8.28
C LEU A 209 9.27 -13.37 -7.85
N ILE A 210 9.20 -14.55 -7.24
CA ILE A 210 7.93 -15.15 -6.79
C ILE A 210 7.27 -14.25 -5.73
N THR A 211 8.04 -13.79 -4.74
CA THR A 211 7.53 -12.89 -3.70
C THR A 211 7.04 -11.57 -4.28
N SER A 212 7.80 -10.93 -5.17
CA SER A 212 7.38 -9.71 -5.87
C SER A 212 6.09 -9.90 -6.65
N ILE A 213 5.94 -10.99 -7.41
CA ILE A 213 4.71 -11.29 -8.15
C ILE A 213 3.52 -11.41 -7.19
N PHE A 214 3.68 -12.21 -6.13
CA PHE A 214 2.60 -12.49 -5.20
C PHE A 214 2.12 -11.24 -4.45
N PHE A 215 3.06 -10.45 -3.91
CA PHE A 215 2.70 -9.22 -3.20
C PHE A 215 2.21 -8.12 -4.12
N THR A 216 2.65 -8.08 -5.38
CA THR A 216 2.11 -7.15 -6.38
C THR A 216 0.65 -7.47 -6.70
N ILE A 217 0.30 -8.75 -6.87
CA ILE A 217 -1.09 -9.18 -7.11
C ILE A 217 -2.00 -8.86 -5.92
N LEU A 218 -1.48 -8.95 -4.69
CA LEU A 218 -2.21 -8.62 -3.45
C LEU A 218 -2.21 -7.13 -3.10
N SER A 219 -1.37 -6.30 -3.75
CA SER A 219 -1.26 -4.88 -3.43
C SER A 219 -2.59 -4.09 -3.46
N PRO A 220 -3.54 -4.32 -4.39
CA PRO A 220 -4.83 -3.60 -4.36
C PRO A 220 -5.66 -3.95 -3.13
N LEU A 221 -5.53 -5.17 -2.61
CA LEU A 221 -6.25 -5.62 -1.41
C LEU A 221 -5.76 -4.86 -0.17
N PHE A 222 -4.44 -4.69 -0.02
CA PHE A 222 -3.87 -3.92 1.09
C PHE A 222 -4.30 -2.45 1.04
N VAL A 223 -4.28 -1.82 -0.14
CA VAL A 223 -4.78 -0.45 -0.32
C VAL A 223 -6.27 -0.37 0.03
N THR A 224 -7.06 -1.37 -0.37
CA THR A 224 -8.50 -1.43 -0.05
C THR A 224 -8.74 -1.47 1.46
N PHE A 225 -8.00 -2.28 2.22
CA PHE A 225 -8.16 -2.36 3.67
C PHE A 225 -7.93 -1.00 4.34
N ILE A 226 -6.85 -0.30 3.97
CA ILE A 226 -6.51 0.99 4.54
C ILE A 226 -7.53 2.06 4.11
N LEU A 227 -7.99 2.04 2.86
CA LEU A 227 -8.97 2.98 2.33
C LEU A 227 -10.36 2.81 2.99
N LEU A 228 -10.81 1.58 3.23
CA LEU A 228 -12.05 1.30 3.97
C LEU A 228 -11.98 1.84 5.39
N LEU A 229 -10.84 1.65 6.07
CA LEU A 229 -10.62 2.19 7.41
C LEU A 229 -10.58 3.72 7.39
N TYR A 230 -9.90 4.31 6.41
CA TYR A 230 -9.84 5.75 6.20
C TYR A 230 -11.23 6.38 6.06
N HIS A 231 -12.08 5.84 5.18
CA HIS A 231 -13.45 6.33 5.00
C HIS A 231 -14.28 6.19 6.28
N SER A 232 -14.15 5.06 6.98
CA SER A 232 -14.88 4.86 8.24
C SER A 232 -14.44 5.83 9.33
N LEU A 233 -13.13 6.08 9.49
CA LEU A 233 -12.61 7.09 10.42
C LEU A 233 -13.15 8.49 10.09
N LYS A 234 -13.15 8.87 8.81
CA LYS A 234 -13.64 10.17 8.36
C LYS A 234 -15.15 10.33 8.62
N GLN A 235 -15.96 9.35 8.25
CA GLN A 235 -17.42 9.37 8.45
C GLN A 235 -17.78 9.46 9.94
N THR A 236 -17.14 8.65 10.78
CA THR A 236 -17.40 8.65 12.23
C THR A 236 -16.86 9.89 12.95
N LYS A 237 -15.85 10.58 12.42
CA LYS A 237 -15.38 11.87 12.95
C LYS A 237 -16.35 13.01 12.59
N GLN A 238 -16.87 13.00 11.36
CA GLN A 238 -17.87 13.98 10.91
C GLN A 238 -19.20 13.85 11.67
N ALA A 239 -19.64 12.61 11.96
CA ALA A 239 -20.84 12.39 12.77
C ALA A 239 -20.72 12.98 14.18
N GLN A 240 -19.59 12.75 14.87
CA GLN A 240 -19.36 13.30 16.20
C GLN A 240 -19.31 14.83 16.23
N GLY A 241 -18.73 15.47 15.20
CA GLY A 241 -18.69 16.94 15.13
C GLY A 241 -20.10 17.56 15.03
N LYS A 242 -21.00 16.93 14.26
CA LYS A 242 -22.39 17.40 14.13
C LYS A 242 -23.22 17.22 15.40
N GLU A 243 -22.91 16.19 16.20
CA GLU A 243 -23.57 15.96 17.49
C GLU A 243 -23.14 16.96 18.57
N THR A 244 -21.90 17.49 18.49
CA THR A 244 -21.42 18.51 19.43
C THR A 244 -21.83 19.94 19.08
N GLU A 245 -22.32 20.18 17.87
CA GLU A 245 -22.80 21.49 17.39
C GLU A 245 -24.32 21.70 17.59
N ASN A 246 -25.07 20.63 17.91
CA ASN A 246 -26.50 20.67 18.25
C ASN A 246 -26.71 20.62 19.77
#